data_AF-A0A1Z4R4Y5-F1
#
_entry.id   AF-A0A1Z4R4Y5-F1
#
_cell.length_a   1.000
_cell.length_b   1.000
_cell.length_c   1.000
_cell.angle_alpha   90.00
_cell.angle_beta   90.00
_cell.angle_gamma   90.00
#
_symmetry.space_group_name_H-M   'P 1'
#
loop_
_entity.id
_entity.type
_entity.pdbx_description
1 polymer ?
#
loop_
_entity_poly.entity_id
_entity_poly.type
_entity_poly.pdbx_seq_one_letter_code
_entity_poly.pdbx_strand_id
1 'polypeptide(L)'
;MNAIDFCYTNFQDHHWEEWIASGVDREIITLNVKSLEGTTPYEYLIYSPKISRRNDGRLRDRDLKKYRHIEHGGWWCSGIDPLDEYNPMMWGCFKPDKPRRDPSKINKYIKYEHPYKEATRAFFLQVSNAAWALVSRYSGIEVKSEDWKHPWGFWYWVWRKNVPIVIVEGAKKAACLLTAGYAAIAIPGVNAGYRTPKDEDGNIIGKPFLVPDLKHFATPYRRVTICFDHDKKPETVQRVRTAIKRMGKLLAVEG
;
A
#
# COMPACT_ATOMS: atom_id res chain seq x y z
N MET A 1 -2.57 25.92 -16.48
CA MET A 1 -2.47 24.98 -17.62
C MET A 1 -1.84 23.71 -17.06
N ASN A 2 -2.47 22.55 -16.98
CA ASN A 2 -3.64 22.03 -17.68
C ASN A 2 -4.72 21.61 -16.69
N ALA A 3 -5.98 21.95 -16.98
CA ALA A 3 -7.12 21.26 -16.42
C ALA A 3 -7.05 19.82 -16.93
N ILE A 4 -6.60 18.91 -16.07
CA ILE A 4 -6.79 17.48 -16.30
C ILE A 4 -8.29 17.28 -16.06
N ASP A 5 -9.03 17.07 -17.14
CA ASP A 5 -10.39 16.53 -17.07
C ASP A 5 -10.32 15.27 -16.19
N PHE A 6 -10.83 15.38 -14.97
CA PHE A 6 -11.15 14.23 -14.13
C PHE A 6 -12.32 13.53 -14.82
N CYS A 7 -12.03 12.72 -15.84
CA CYS A 7 -12.93 11.68 -16.29
C CYS A 7 -13.29 10.89 -15.03
N TYR A 8 -14.58 10.92 -14.68
CA TYR A 8 -15.18 10.04 -13.70
C TYR A 8 -14.54 8.67 -13.83
N THR A 9 -13.88 8.23 -12.76
CA THR A 9 -13.24 6.93 -12.71
C THR A 9 -14.26 5.90 -13.20
N ASN A 10 -13.86 5.03 -14.13
CA ASN A 10 -14.65 3.85 -14.48
C ASN A 10 -14.66 2.98 -13.22
N PHE A 11 -15.58 3.28 -12.31
CA PHE A 11 -15.61 2.79 -10.96
C PHE A 11 -16.91 2.03 -10.79
N GLN A 12 -16.83 0.71 -10.79
CA GLN A 12 -18.00 -0.15 -10.65
C GLN A 12 -18.58 -0.02 -9.23
N ASP A 13 -19.90 0.10 -9.13
CA ASP A 13 -20.60 0.47 -7.88
C ASP A 13 -20.27 -0.47 -6.71
N HIS A 14 -20.17 -1.78 -6.95
CA HIS A 14 -19.89 -2.76 -5.88
C HIS A 14 -18.49 -2.60 -5.28
N HIS A 15 -17.51 -2.15 -6.08
CA HIS A 15 -16.19 -1.80 -5.55
C HIS A 15 -16.30 -0.59 -4.62
N TRP A 16 -17.25 0.32 -4.86
CA TRP A 16 -17.29 1.64 -4.22
C TRP A 16 -17.95 1.46 -2.87
N GLU A 17 -19.08 0.77 -2.90
CA GLU A 17 -19.79 0.26 -1.74
C GLU A 17 -18.86 -0.53 -0.81
N GLU A 18 -17.94 -1.34 -1.32
CA GLU A 18 -16.98 -2.08 -0.48
C GLU A 18 -16.09 -1.14 0.37
N TRP A 19 -15.62 -0.06 -0.22
CA TRP A 19 -14.76 0.92 0.46
C TRP A 19 -15.57 1.83 1.39
N ILE A 20 -16.75 2.29 0.95
CA ILE A 20 -17.68 3.06 1.78
C ILE A 20 -18.13 2.26 3.01
N ALA A 21 -18.46 0.97 2.85
CA ALA A 21 -18.80 0.08 3.95
C ALA A 21 -17.63 -0.13 4.94
N SER A 22 -16.39 0.16 4.52
CA SER A 22 -15.21 0.16 5.37
C SER A 22 -14.99 1.51 6.09
N GLY A 23 -15.90 2.48 5.94
CA GLY A 23 -15.85 3.80 6.57
C GLY A 23 -14.84 4.74 5.93
N VAL A 24 -14.54 4.59 4.65
CA VAL A 24 -13.57 5.42 3.93
C VAL A 24 -14.26 6.64 3.31
N ASP A 25 -13.63 7.81 3.42
CA ASP A 25 -14.06 9.05 2.78
C ASP A 25 -14.08 8.93 1.24
N ARG A 26 -15.11 9.53 0.63
CA ARG A 26 -15.36 9.45 -0.82
C ARG A 26 -14.21 9.99 -1.65
N GLU A 27 -13.59 11.08 -1.22
CA GLU A 27 -12.50 11.71 -1.96
C GLU A 27 -11.23 10.85 -1.85
N ILE A 28 -10.97 10.24 -0.69
CA ILE A 28 -9.86 9.27 -0.55
C ILE A 28 -10.06 8.06 -1.48
N ILE A 29 -11.28 7.54 -1.63
CA ILE A 29 -11.55 6.45 -2.59
C ILE A 29 -11.25 6.93 -4.02
N THR A 30 -11.79 8.09 -4.39
CA THR A 30 -11.64 8.68 -5.74
C THR A 30 -10.17 8.89 -6.12
N LEU A 31 -9.34 9.33 -5.18
CA LEU A 31 -7.93 9.64 -5.41
C LEU A 31 -7.04 8.40 -5.54
N ASN A 32 -7.44 7.25 -4.97
CA ASN A 32 -6.54 6.11 -4.80
C ASN A 32 -7.02 4.80 -5.43
N VAL A 33 -8.31 4.71 -5.79
CA VAL A 33 -8.94 3.46 -6.18
C VAL A 33 -9.60 3.61 -7.55
N LYS A 34 -9.45 2.58 -8.39
CA LYS A 34 -10.09 2.50 -9.72
C LYS A 34 -10.51 1.06 -10.01
N SER A 35 -11.58 0.85 -10.79
CA SER A 35 -11.91 -0.48 -11.26
C SER A 35 -11.10 -0.80 -12.52
N LEU A 36 -10.63 -2.05 -12.62
CA LEU A 36 -9.92 -2.55 -13.80
C LEU A 36 -10.57 -3.86 -14.25
N GLU A 37 -10.67 -4.05 -15.56
CA GLU A 37 -11.26 -5.24 -16.15
C GLU A 37 -10.58 -5.61 -17.47
N GLY A 38 -10.91 -6.80 -18.00
CA GLY A 38 -10.33 -7.32 -19.24
C GLY A 38 -8.81 -7.45 -19.12
N THR A 39 -8.07 -6.96 -20.11
CA THR A 39 -6.61 -7.07 -20.12
C THR A 39 -5.90 -5.95 -19.36
N THR A 40 -6.61 -4.91 -18.93
CA THR A 40 -6.04 -3.73 -18.25
C THR A 40 -5.24 -4.08 -16.99
N PRO A 41 -5.69 -4.99 -16.09
CA PRO A 41 -4.92 -5.32 -14.88
C PRO A 41 -3.52 -5.87 -15.14
N TYR A 42 -3.25 -6.41 -16.34
CA TYR A 42 -1.90 -6.88 -16.70
C TYR A 42 -0.88 -5.74 -16.77
N GLU A 43 -1.28 -4.54 -17.17
CA GLU A 43 -0.40 -3.37 -17.21
C GLU A 43 0.07 -2.95 -15.81
N TYR A 44 -0.78 -3.15 -14.81
CA TYR A 44 -0.51 -2.82 -13.41
C TYR A 44 0.23 -3.92 -12.68
N LEU A 45 -0.03 -5.19 -13.01
CA LEU A 45 0.54 -6.33 -12.29
C LEU A 45 1.79 -6.92 -12.94
N ILE A 46 1.97 -6.75 -14.26
CA ILE A 46 2.92 -7.55 -15.06
C ILE A 46 3.91 -6.64 -15.81
N TYR A 47 4.41 -5.60 -15.15
CA TYR A 47 5.40 -4.67 -15.73
C TYR A 47 6.86 -5.04 -15.41
N SER A 48 7.12 -5.90 -14.42
CA SER A 48 8.48 -6.19 -13.98
C SER A 48 9.36 -6.76 -15.11
N PRO A 49 10.57 -6.24 -15.32
CA PRO A 49 11.52 -6.79 -16.30
C PRO A 49 12.01 -8.19 -15.91
N LYS A 50 11.81 -8.63 -14.66
CA LYS A 50 12.20 -9.96 -14.17
C LYS A 50 11.23 -11.06 -14.63
N ILE A 51 10.10 -10.70 -15.25
CA ILE A 51 9.09 -11.66 -15.72
C ILE A 51 9.58 -12.31 -17.01
N SER A 52 9.53 -13.64 -17.07
CA SER A 52 9.94 -14.36 -18.27
C SER A 52 8.88 -14.20 -19.35
N ARG A 53 9.33 -13.81 -20.54
CA ARG A 53 8.49 -13.63 -21.73
C ARG A 53 8.99 -14.49 -22.88
N ARG A 54 8.11 -14.76 -23.83
CA ARG A 54 8.44 -15.35 -25.14
C ARG A 54 9.19 -14.31 -25.99
N ASN A 55 9.78 -14.75 -27.10
CA ASN A 55 10.50 -13.86 -28.03
C ASN A 55 9.60 -12.78 -28.65
N ASP A 56 8.30 -13.07 -28.74
CA ASP A 56 7.24 -12.14 -29.19
C ASP A 56 6.75 -11.17 -28.08
N GLY A 57 7.40 -11.16 -26.91
CA GLY A 57 7.05 -10.29 -25.77
C GLY A 57 5.85 -10.79 -24.93
N ARG A 58 5.12 -11.82 -25.39
CA ARG A 58 3.99 -12.39 -24.66
C ARG A 58 4.46 -13.08 -23.38
N LEU A 59 3.62 -13.05 -22.34
CA LEU A 59 3.83 -13.87 -21.16
C LEU A 59 3.87 -15.36 -21.50
N ARG A 60 4.67 -16.11 -20.74
CA ARG A 60 4.71 -17.57 -20.83
C ARG A 60 3.34 -18.13 -20.44
N ASP A 61 2.94 -19.24 -21.06
CA ASP A 61 1.59 -19.80 -20.88
C ASP A 61 1.25 -20.16 -19.43
N ARG A 62 2.27 -20.56 -18.65
CA ARG A 62 2.13 -20.79 -17.21
C ARG A 62 1.66 -19.53 -16.47
N ASP A 63 2.29 -18.38 -16.72
CA ASP A 63 1.96 -17.13 -16.06
C ASP A 63 0.63 -16.56 -16.58
N LEU A 64 0.35 -16.70 -17.88
CA LEU A 64 -0.96 -16.36 -18.44
C LEU A 64 -2.09 -17.15 -17.78
N LYS A 65 -1.94 -18.47 -17.64
CA LYS A 65 -2.93 -19.33 -16.98
C LYS A 65 -3.09 -18.96 -15.51
N LYS A 66 -1.99 -18.65 -14.81
CA LYS A 66 -2.01 -18.22 -13.40
C LYS A 66 -2.82 -16.93 -13.21
N TYR A 67 -2.61 -15.94 -14.08
CA TYR A 67 -3.20 -14.62 -13.92
C TYR A 67 -4.53 -14.40 -14.64
N ARG A 68 -5.01 -15.33 -15.48
CA ARG A 68 -6.29 -15.21 -16.21
C ARG A 68 -7.48 -14.73 -15.36
N HIS A 69 -7.50 -15.10 -14.08
CA HIS A 69 -8.57 -14.68 -13.16
C HIS A 69 -8.72 -13.17 -13.00
N ILE A 70 -7.65 -12.37 -13.23
CA ILE A 70 -7.70 -10.90 -13.13
C ILE A 70 -8.53 -10.27 -14.26
N GLU A 71 -8.77 -10.99 -15.35
CA GLU A 71 -9.58 -10.52 -16.48
C GLU A 71 -11.06 -10.33 -16.11
N HIS A 72 -11.51 -10.94 -15.02
CA HIS A 72 -12.90 -10.92 -14.57
C HIS A 72 -13.28 -9.71 -13.73
N GLY A 73 -12.46 -8.65 -13.71
CA GLY A 73 -12.74 -7.44 -12.95
C GLY A 73 -12.10 -7.45 -11.56
N GLY A 74 -12.08 -6.27 -10.96
CA GLY A 74 -11.58 -5.99 -9.62
C GLY A 74 -11.21 -4.53 -9.47
N TRP A 75 -10.72 -4.16 -8.28
CA TRP A 75 -10.23 -2.81 -8.04
C TRP A 75 -8.71 -2.76 -7.83
N TRP A 76 -8.09 -1.71 -8.34
CA TRP A 76 -6.70 -1.35 -8.10
C TRP A 76 -6.61 -0.22 -7.10
N CYS A 77 -5.72 -0.36 -6.12
CA CYS A 77 -5.36 0.69 -5.18
C CYS A 77 -3.87 0.98 -5.27
N SER A 78 -3.51 2.25 -5.42
CA SER A 78 -2.14 2.75 -5.32
C SER A 78 -2.14 4.14 -4.68
N GLY A 79 -0.97 4.55 -4.20
CA GLY A 79 -0.79 5.86 -3.58
C GLY A 79 0.27 6.67 -4.34
N ILE A 80 1.03 7.47 -3.59
CA ILE A 80 2.22 8.17 -4.08
C ILE A 80 3.50 7.50 -3.60
N ASP A 81 4.62 7.76 -4.28
CA ASP A 81 5.93 7.22 -3.92
C ASP A 81 6.76 8.28 -3.18
N PRO A 82 6.99 8.14 -1.86
CA PRO A 82 7.78 9.10 -1.10
C PRO A 82 9.26 9.10 -1.47
N LEU A 83 9.72 8.13 -2.27
CA LEU A 83 11.11 8.00 -2.72
C LEU A 83 11.30 8.49 -4.16
N ASP A 84 10.22 8.90 -4.83
CA ASP A 84 10.24 9.43 -6.20
C ASP A 84 9.47 10.75 -6.24
N GLU A 85 10.00 11.75 -5.52
CA GLU A 85 9.46 13.11 -5.46
C GLU A 85 7.95 13.18 -5.19
N TYR A 86 7.40 12.22 -4.44
CA TYR A 86 5.97 12.15 -4.11
C TYR A 86 5.06 12.03 -5.34
N ASN A 87 5.59 11.56 -6.47
CA ASN A 87 4.84 11.26 -7.68
C ASN A 87 3.87 10.07 -7.47
N PRO A 88 2.85 9.90 -8.33
CA PRO A 88 1.98 8.73 -8.30
C PRO A 88 2.78 7.42 -8.40
N MET A 89 2.52 6.50 -7.47
CA MET A 89 3.24 5.24 -7.39
C MET A 89 2.68 4.23 -8.39
N MET A 90 3.55 3.65 -9.22
CA MET A 90 3.18 2.54 -10.09
C MET A 90 2.84 1.26 -9.30
N TRP A 91 3.50 1.04 -8.17
CA TRP A 91 3.24 -0.11 -7.30
C TRP A 91 1.92 0.05 -6.53
N GLY A 92 1.19 -1.05 -6.36
CA GLY A 92 -0.06 -1.07 -5.61
C GLY A 92 -0.58 -2.48 -5.34
N CYS A 93 -1.89 -2.62 -5.17
CA CYS A 93 -2.57 -3.90 -5.13
C CYS A 93 -3.81 -3.95 -5.99
N PHE A 94 -4.04 -5.12 -6.57
CA PHE A 94 -5.27 -5.47 -7.24
C PHE A 94 -6.07 -6.43 -6.37
N LYS A 95 -7.34 -6.13 -6.11
CA LYS A 95 -8.28 -7.09 -5.52
C LYS A 95 -9.21 -7.59 -6.64
N PRO A 96 -9.00 -8.80 -7.17
CA PRO A 96 -9.87 -9.37 -8.20
C PRO A 96 -11.25 -9.69 -7.63
N ASP A 97 -12.29 -9.52 -8.45
CA ASP A 97 -13.65 -9.96 -8.14
C ASP A 97 -13.73 -11.48 -7.99
N LYS A 98 -12.93 -12.20 -8.80
CA LYS A 98 -12.81 -13.66 -8.77
C LYS A 98 -11.40 -14.06 -8.32
N PRO A 99 -11.09 -14.06 -7.01
CA PRO A 99 -9.77 -14.42 -6.53
C PRO A 99 -9.42 -15.87 -6.84
N ARG A 100 -8.15 -16.12 -7.17
CA ARG A 100 -7.67 -17.49 -7.37
C ARG A 100 -7.32 -18.18 -6.04
N ARG A 101 -7.31 -19.51 -6.06
CA ARG A 101 -6.84 -20.33 -4.92
C ARG A 101 -5.33 -20.19 -4.73
N ASP A 102 -4.90 -20.28 -3.48
CA ASP A 102 -3.49 -20.39 -3.10
C ASP A 102 -3.01 -21.82 -3.41
N PRO A 103 -2.07 -22.03 -4.33
CA PRO A 103 -1.57 -23.36 -4.67
C PRO A 103 -0.91 -24.08 -3.48
N SER A 104 -0.40 -23.31 -2.50
CA SER A 104 0.23 -23.85 -1.28
C SER A 104 -0.77 -24.12 -0.15
N LYS A 105 -2.00 -23.58 -0.25
CA LYS A 105 -3.02 -23.64 0.81
C LYS A 105 -4.38 -23.85 0.16
N ILE A 106 -4.72 -25.10 -0.08
CA ILE A 106 -5.89 -25.52 -0.89
C ILE A 106 -7.23 -24.86 -0.47
N ASN A 107 -7.37 -24.52 0.82
CA ASN A 107 -8.57 -23.90 1.40
C ASN A 107 -8.49 -22.36 1.50
N LYS A 108 -7.48 -21.72 0.92
CA LYS A 108 -7.31 -20.26 0.97
C LYS A 108 -7.33 -19.65 -0.43
N TYR A 109 -7.96 -18.48 -0.52
CA TYR A 109 -7.94 -17.64 -1.70
C TYR A 109 -6.93 -16.52 -1.51
N ILE A 110 -6.25 -16.16 -2.60
CA ILE A 110 -5.38 -14.99 -2.65
C ILE A 110 -6.28 -13.79 -2.94
N LYS A 111 -6.54 -13.01 -1.89
CA LYS A 111 -7.44 -11.86 -1.94
C LYS A 111 -6.83 -10.67 -2.69
N TYR A 112 -5.52 -10.50 -2.61
CA TYR A 112 -4.81 -9.36 -3.20
C TYR A 112 -3.64 -9.87 -4.04
N GLU A 113 -3.54 -9.36 -5.25
CA GLU A 113 -2.38 -9.51 -6.12
C GLU A 113 -1.55 -8.22 -6.07
N HIS A 114 -0.23 -8.38 -6.11
CA HIS A 114 0.73 -7.28 -6.19
C HIS A 114 1.57 -7.45 -7.46
N PRO A 115 2.23 -6.39 -7.95
CA PRO A 115 3.10 -6.47 -9.12
C PRO A 115 4.06 -7.67 -9.06
N TYR A 116 3.96 -8.54 -10.07
CA TYR A 116 4.62 -9.84 -10.07
C TYR A 116 6.13 -9.67 -10.22
N LYS A 117 6.89 -10.35 -9.35
CA LYS A 117 8.36 -10.26 -9.26
C LYS A 117 8.91 -8.88 -8.90
N GLU A 118 8.06 -7.97 -8.43
CA GLU A 118 8.48 -6.77 -7.74
C GLU A 118 8.52 -6.98 -6.23
N ALA A 119 9.38 -6.19 -5.57
CA ALA A 119 9.35 -6.13 -4.12
C ALA A 119 8.06 -5.47 -3.66
N THR A 120 7.43 -5.99 -2.61
CA THR A 120 6.31 -5.30 -1.97
C THR A 120 6.77 -3.95 -1.41
N ARG A 121 5.95 -2.92 -1.55
CA ARG A 121 6.17 -1.57 -1.01
C ARG A 121 5.10 -1.25 0.06
N ALA A 122 5.18 -0.07 0.65
CA ALA A 122 4.13 0.51 1.49
C ALA A 122 3.21 1.42 0.68
N PHE A 123 1.98 1.62 1.17
CA PHE A 123 0.99 2.51 0.57
C PHE A 123 0.98 3.86 1.30
N PHE A 124 1.18 4.93 0.54
CA PHE A 124 1.02 6.32 0.96
C PHE A 124 -0.15 6.91 0.19
N LEU A 125 -1.36 6.71 0.70
CA LEU A 125 -2.58 7.10 -0.03
C LEU A 125 -2.70 8.63 -0.12
N GLN A 126 -3.09 9.14 -1.27
CA GLN A 126 -3.48 10.53 -1.45
C GLN A 126 -4.67 10.85 -0.53
N VAL A 127 -4.74 12.09 -0.06
CA VAL A 127 -5.80 12.55 0.84
C VAL A 127 -6.41 13.84 0.33
N SER A 128 -7.68 14.07 0.68
CA SER A 128 -8.32 15.36 0.49
C SER A 128 -7.74 16.43 1.41
N ASN A 129 -7.96 17.69 1.05
CA ASN A 129 -7.61 18.81 1.93
C ASN A 129 -8.37 18.73 3.27
N ALA A 130 -9.60 18.21 3.27
CA ALA A 130 -10.38 18.00 4.49
C ALA A 130 -9.73 16.96 5.41
N ALA A 131 -9.29 15.82 4.87
CA ALA A 131 -8.59 14.79 5.63
C ALA A 131 -7.23 15.30 6.14
N TRP A 132 -6.47 16.04 5.33
CA TRP A 132 -5.24 16.68 5.78
C TRP A 132 -5.49 17.66 6.94
N ALA A 133 -6.49 18.53 6.82
CA ALA A 133 -6.84 19.46 7.89
C ALA A 133 -7.25 18.74 9.19
N LEU A 134 -7.91 17.59 9.07
CA LEU A 134 -8.27 16.77 10.23
C LEU A 134 -7.03 16.14 10.91
N VAL A 135 -6.09 15.61 10.11
CA VAL A 135 -4.79 15.10 10.62
C VAL A 135 -4.01 16.20 11.34
N SER A 136 -3.98 17.41 10.78
CA SER A 136 -3.38 18.59 11.42
C SER A 136 -4.00 18.88 12.78
N ARG A 137 -5.35 18.94 12.84
CA ARG A 137 -6.09 19.18 14.07
C ARG A 137 -5.78 18.16 15.16
N TYR A 138 -5.78 16.87 14.82
CA TYR A 138 -5.58 15.79 15.80
C TYR A 138 -4.13 15.60 16.22
N SER A 139 -3.18 15.91 15.33
CA SER A 139 -1.76 15.91 15.68
C SER A 139 -1.32 17.16 16.44
N GLY A 140 -2.10 18.25 16.37
CA GLY A 140 -1.73 19.56 16.93
C GLY A 140 -0.64 20.27 16.11
N ILE A 141 -0.35 19.78 14.90
CA ILE A 141 0.68 20.33 14.02
C ILE A 141 -0.01 21.16 12.94
N GLU A 142 0.28 22.45 12.90
CA GLU A 142 -0.32 23.38 11.94
C GLU A 142 0.11 23.11 10.48
N VAL A 143 -0.83 23.32 9.55
CA VAL A 143 -0.57 23.36 8.10
C VAL A 143 -0.58 24.82 7.66
N LYS A 144 0.58 25.31 7.19
CA LYS A 144 0.71 26.69 6.72
C LYS A 144 0.26 26.83 5.27
N SER A 145 0.01 28.06 4.83
CA SER A 145 -0.33 28.38 3.44
C SER A 145 0.66 27.83 2.40
N GLU A 146 1.96 27.76 2.75
CA GLU A 146 3.01 27.18 1.90
C GLU A 146 2.89 25.65 1.79
N ASP A 147 2.45 24.98 2.86
CA ASP A 147 2.28 23.53 2.87
C ASP A 147 1.17 23.12 1.89
N TRP A 148 0.01 23.80 1.95
CA TRP A 148 -1.12 23.57 1.03
C TRP A 148 -0.78 23.74 -0.44
N LYS A 149 0.22 24.58 -0.75
CA LYS A 149 0.66 24.88 -2.11
C LYS A 149 1.86 24.03 -2.54
N HIS A 150 2.46 23.27 -1.62
CA HIS A 150 3.66 22.52 -1.91
C HIS A 150 3.33 21.36 -2.86
N PRO A 151 4.08 21.17 -3.97
CA PRO A 151 3.75 20.15 -4.97
C PRO A 151 3.75 18.72 -4.41
N TRP A 152 4.61 18.46 -3.41
CA TRP A 152 4.70 17.16 -2.74
C TRP A 152 3.63 16.92 -1.64
N GLY A 153 2.81 17.93 -1.35
CA GLY A 153 1.56 17.81 -0.59
C GLY A 153 1.66 17.15 0.79
N PHE A 154 0.59 16.42 1.15
CA PHE A 154 0.34 15.89 2.48
C PHE A 154 1.50 15.07 3.06
N TRP A 155 2.00 14.07 2.32
CA TRP A 155 3.02 13.17 2.85
C TRP A 155 4.38 13.84 3.03
N TYR A 156 4.70 14.82 2.20
CA TYR A 156 5.87 15.66 2.42
C TYR A 156 5.73 16.51 3.68
N TRP A 157 4.55 17.09 3.93
CA TRP A 157 4.26 17.78 5.19
C TRP A 157 4.36 16.84 6.39
N VAL A 158 3.78 15.63 6.31
CA VAL A 158 3.90 14.59 7.36
C VAL A 158 5.36 14.30 7.68
N TRP A 159 6.17 14.09 6.64
CA TRP A 159 7.59 13.84 6.78
C TRP A 159 8.36 15.04 7.36
N ARG A 160 8.19 16.23 6.81
CA ARG A 160 8.94 17.43 7.18
C ARG A 160 8.60 17.94 8.58
N LYS A 161 7.34 17.82 8.99
CA LYS A 161 6.84 18.31 10.29
C LYS A 161 6.85 17.24 11.38
N ASN A 162 7.38 16.06 11.08
CA ASN A 162 7.48 14.95 12.04
C ASN A 162 6.12 14.50 12.61
N VAL A 163 5.08 14.54 11.76
CA VAL A 163 3.71 14.21 12.18
C VAL A 163 3.65 12.74 12.63
N PRO A 164 2.99 12.44 13.77
CA PRO A 164 2.82 11.06 14.22
C PRO A 164 2.15 10.19 13.15
N ILE A 165 2.70 9.00 12.93
CA ILE A 165 2.19 8.07 11.92
C ILE A 165 1.66 6.78 12.55
N VAL A 166 0.68 6.18 11.89
CA VAL A 166 0.15 4.84 12.22
C VAL A 166 0.45 3.89 11.08
N ILE A 167 1.10 2.75 11.36
CA ILE A 167 1.37 1.70 10.37
C ILE A 167 0.36 0.59 10.55
N VAL A 168 -0.36 0.25 9.47
CA VAL A 168 -1.43 -0.77 9.47
C VAL A 168 -1.25 -1.81 8.38
N GLU A 169 -1.87 -2.97 8.55
CA GLU A 169 -1.93 -4.01 7.51
C GLU A 169 -3.15 -3.78 6.59
N GLY A 170 -2.87 -3.37 5.35
CA GLY A 170 -3.85 -3.23 4.26
C GLY A 170 -4.33 -1.81 3.97
N ALA A 171 -4.48 -1.49 2.68
CA ALA A 171 -4.81 -0.15 2.19
C ALA A 171 -6.15 0.40 2.71
N LYS A 172 -7.21 -0.43 2.77
CA LYS A 172 -8.52 0.02 3.29
C LYS A 172 -8.48 0.50 4.73
N LYS A 173 -7.65 -0.12 5.58
CA LYS A 173 -7.49 0.32 6.98
C LYS A 173 -6.75 1.64 7.07
N ALA A 174 -5.71 1.83 6.24
CA ALA A 174 -5.02 3.11 6.17
C ALA A 174 -5.98 4.20 5.69
N ALA A 175 -6.79 3.93 4.66
CA ALA A 175 -7.79 4.88 4.16
C ALA A 175 -8.85 5.23 5.21
N CYS A 176 -9.31 4.25 6.00
CA CYS A 176 -10.22 4.46 7.13
C CYS A 176 -9.58 5.34 8.22
N LEU A 177 -8.32 5.08 8.57
CA LEU A 177 -7.60 5.91 9.55
C LEU A 177 -7.31 7.33 9.05
N LEU A 178 -7.00 7.50 7.76
CA LEU A 178 -6.85 8.82 7.13
C LEU A 178 -8.18 9.59 7.16
N THR A 179 -9.29 8.90 6.87
CA THR A 179 -10.65 9.45 7.02
C THR A 179 -10.92 9.91 8.45
N ALA A 180 -10.44 9.15 9.43
CA ALA A 180 -10.58 9.46 10.85
C ALA A 180 -9.54 10.47 11.39
N GLY A 181 -8.67 11.04 10.55
CA GLY A 181 -7.71 12.08 10.96
C GLY A 181 -6.38 11.56 11.50
N TYR A 182 -5.95 10.35 11.12
CA TYR A 182 -4.64 9.81 11.46
C TYR A 182 -3.78 9.62 10.21
N ALA A 183 -2.53 10.10 10.23
CA ALA A 183 -1.58 9.85 9.13
C ALA A 183 -1.20 8.36 9.08
N ALA A 184 -1.91 7.59 8.27
CA ALA A 184 -1.78 6.13 8.25
C ALA A 184 -1.09 5.60 7.00
N ILE A 185 -0.02 4.82 7.20
CA ILE A 185 0.73 4.14 6.16
C ILE A 185 0.31 2.67 6.16
N ALA A 186 -0.05 2.13 4.99
CA ALA A 186 -0.41 0.73 4.88
C ALA A 186 0.78 -0.12 4.41
N ILE A 187 0.88 -1.34 4.92
CA ILE A 187 1.75 -2.39 4.37
C ILE A 187 0.90 -3.62 3.97
N PRO A 188 1.29 -4.39 2.96
CA PRO A 188 0.49 -5.50 2.44
C PRO A 188 0.44 -6.73 3.35
N GLY A 189 1.28 -6.77 4.38
CA GLY A 189 1.29 -7.82 5.38
C GLY A 189 2.14 -7.43 6.59
N VAL A 190 1.90 -8.03 7.75
CA VAL A 190 2.61 -7.66 9.01
C VAL A 190 4.14 -7.73 8.94
N ASN A 191 4.68 -8.61 8.10
CA ASN A 191 6.13 -8.76 7.88
C ASN A 191 6.66 -7.89 6.74
N ALA A 192 5.80 -7.16 6.01
CA ALA A 192 6.17 -6.45 4.79
C ALA A 192 6.90 -5.12 5.07
N GLY A 193 6.92 -4.64 6.32
CA GLY A 193 7.66 -3.43 6.70
C GLY A 193 9.17 -3.62 6.84
N TYR A 194 9.70 -4.84 6.78
CA TYR A 194 11.15 -5.09 6.83
C TYR A 194 11.57 -6.22 5.91
N ARG A 195 12.87 -6.33 5.63
CA ARG A 195 13.46 -7.41 4.84
C ARG A 195 14.56 -8.11 5.62
N THR A 196 14.82 -9.35 5.23
CA THR A 196 15.99 -10.12 5.68
C THR A 196 16.77 -10.46 4.43
N PRO A 197 18.01 -9.99 4.27
CA PRO A 197 18.87 -10.39 3.16
C PRO A 197 18.99 -11.92 3.11
N LYS A 198 18.80 -12.48 1.92
CA LYS A 198 18.94 -13.90 1.65
C LYS A 198 19.71 -14.13 0.36
N ASP A 199 20.48 -15.21 0.31
CA ASP A 199 21.10 -15.69 -0.93
C ASP A 199 20.07 -16.38 -1.84
N GLU A 200 20.55 -16.91 -2.97
CA GLU A 200 19.71 -17.63 -3.95
C GLU A 200 19.11 -18.92 -3.38
N ASP A 201 19.79 -19.55 -2.43
CA ASP A 201 19.35 -20.76 -1.72
C ASP A 201 18.37 -20.44 -0.55
N GLY A 202 18.17 -19.16 -0.24
CA GLY A 202 17.26 -18.68 0.79
C GLY A 202 17.85 -18.62 2.20
N ASN A 203 19.16 -18.86 2.36
CA ASN A 203 19.89 -18.72 3.62
C ASN A 203 20.01 -17.25 4.00
N ILE A 204 19.96 -16.96 5.30
CA ILE A 204 20.10 -15.59 5.80
C ILE A 204 21.56 -15.16 5.73
N ILE A 205 21.84 -14.12 4.96
CA ILE A 205 23.20 -13.60 4.74
C ILE A 205 23.44 -12.22 5.35
N GLY A 206 22.44 -11.65 6.03
CA GLY A 206 22.57 -10.31 6.57
C GLY A 206 21.55 -9.95 7.63
N LYS A 207 21.79 -8.81 8.27
CA LYS A 207 20.90 -8.29 9.30
C LYS A 207 19.57 -7.81 8.69
N PRO A 208 18.46 -7.95 9.43
CA PRO A 208 17.19 -7.38 9.00
C PRO A 208 17.28 -5.86 8.86
N PHE A 209 16.57 -5.30 7.89
CA PHE A 209 16.50 -3.85 7.68
C PHE A 209 15.08 -3.41 7.36
N LEU A 210 14.74 -2.18 7.72
CA LEU A 210 13.44 -1.58 7.43
C LEU A 210 13.30 -1.33 5.92
N VAL A 211 12.12 -1.50 5.34
CA VAL A 211 11.94 -1.18 3.91
C VAL A 211 12.23 0.30 3.65
N PRO A 212 12.80 0.67 2.48
CA PRO A 212 13.15 2.06 2.17
C PRO A 212 12.01 3.05 2.42
N ASP A 213 10.79 2.66 2.06
CA ASP A 213 9.57 3.44 2.25
C ASP A 213 9.34 3.87 3.70
N LEU A 214 9.45 2.92 4.64
CA LEU A 214 9.24 3.19 6.06
C LEU A 214 10.47 3.87 6.66
N LYS A 215 11.68 3.56 6.15
CA LYS A 215 12.92 4.22 6.57
C LYS A 215 12.89 5.72 6.30
N HIS A 216 12.33 6.16 5.18
CA HIS A 216 12.12 7.58 4.90
C HIS A 216 11.33 8.31 6.00
N PHE A 217 10.40 7.60 6.65
CA PHE A 217 9.59 8.14 7.75
C PHE A 217 10.11 7.80 9.15
N ALA A 218 11.20 7.05 9.28
CA ALA A 218 11.85 6.75 10.56
C ALA A 218 12.80 7.90 10.91
N THR A 219 12.25 9.02 11.38
CA THR A 219 13.03 10.20 11.77
C THR A 219 13.09 10.36 13.28
N PRO A 220 14.13 11.02 13.82
CA PRO A 220 14.26 11.27 15.25
C PRO A 220 13.00 11.86 15.87
N TYR A 221 12.63 11.34 17.03
CA TYR A 221 11.51 11.78 17.85
C TYR A 221 10.12 11.60 17.20
N ARG A 222 9.99 10.96 16.03
CA ARG A 222 8.67 10.66 15.46
C ARG A 222 7.95 9.63 16.30
N ARG A 223 6.72 9.93 16.70
CA ARG A 223 5.83 8.90 17.27
C ARG A 223 5.31 8.00 16.15
N VAL A 224 5.67 6.72 16.20
CA VAL A 224 5.19 5.68 15.27
C VAL A 224 4.35 4.66 16.04
N THR A 225 3.09 4.49 15.65
CA THR A 225 2.19 3.48 16.21
C THR A 225 2.02 2.33 15.22
N ILE A 226 2.26 1.08 15.63
CA ILE A 226 1.98 -0.10 14.80
C ILE A 226 0.63 -0.69 15.23
N CYS A 227 -0.34 -0.71 14.32
CA CYS A 227 -1.70 -1.16 14.57
C CYS A 227 -2.07 -2.28 13.58
N PHE A 228 -1.78 -3.52 13.96
CA PHE A 228 -2.14 -4.72 13.20
C PHE A 228 -3.34 -5.44 13.81
N ASP A 229 -3.99 -6.28 13.02
CA ASP A 229 -5.19 -6.99 13.44
C ASP A 229 -4.94 -7.88 14.65
N HIS A 230 -5.90 -7.84 15.57
CA HIS A 230 -5.98 -8.79 16.66
C HIS A 230 -6.58 -10.11 16.16
N ASP A 231 -5.87 -11.21 16.37
CA ASP A 231 -6.35 -12.56 16.07
C ASP A 231 -6.59 -13.33 17.39
N LYS A 232 -7.45 -14.35 17.38
CA LYS A 232 -7.66 -15.24 18.53
C LYS A 232 -6.78 -16.49 18.46
N LYS A 233 -6.31 -16.87 17.28
CA LYS A 233 -5.46 -18.06 17.09
C LYS A 233 -4.08 -17.79 17.70
N PRO A 234 -3.61 -18.57 18.69
CA PRO A 234 -2.35 -18.31 19.39
C PRO A 234 -1.14 -18.17 18.46
N GLU A 235 -1.07 -19.01 17.43
CA GLU A 235 -0.02 -18.97 16.41
C GLU A 235 -0.02 -17.64 15.62
N THR A 236 -1.20 -17.16 15.20
CA THR A 236 -1.29 -15.86 14.50
C THR A 236 -0.90 -14.72 15.43
N VAL A 237 -1.39 -14.73 16.68
CA VAL A 237 -1.04 -13.73 17.70
C VAL A 237 0.47 -13.65 17.90
N GLN A 238 1.12 -14.80 18.07
CA GLN A 238 2.57 -14.84 18.27
C GLN A 238 3.31 -14.28 17.04
N ARG A 239 2.89 -14.67 15.84
CA ARG A 239 3.47 -14.15 14.59
C ARG A 239 3.33 -12.63 14.47
N VAL A 240 2.15 -12.09 14.77
CA VAL A 240 1.90 -10.65 14.73
C VAL A 240 2.75 -9.92 15.77
N ARG A 241 2.83 -10.43 17.01
CA ARG A 241 3.69 -9.87 18.06
C ARG A 241 5.16 -9.86 17.66
N THR A 242 5.66 -10.94 17.06
CA THR A 242 7.03 -11.01 16.54
C THR A 242 7.27 -9.96 15.45
N ALA A 243 6.33 -9.80 14.52
CA ALA A 243 6.41 -8.81 13.46
C ALA A 243 6.45 -7.38 14.01
N ILE A 244 5.56 -7.05 14.95
CA ILE A 244 5.52 -5.74 15.65
C ILE A 244 6.85 -5.49 16.37
N LYS A 245 7.33 -6.45 17.18
CA LYS A 245 8.59 -6.30 17.93
C LYS A 245 9.78 -6.06 17.01
N ARG A 246 9.84 -6.78 15.89
CA ARG A 246 10.94 -6.65 14.94
C ARG A 246 10.91 -5.33 14.18
N MET A 247 9.73 -4.94 13.70
CA MET A 247 9.54 -3.66 13.02
C MET A 247 9.80 -2.47 13.95
N GLY A 248 9.26 -2.51 15.18
CA GLY A 248 9.49 -1.48 16.19
C GLY A 248 10.96 -1.30 16.54
N LYS A 249 11.72 -2.40 16.67
CA LYS A 249 13.18 -2.33 16.87
C LYS A 249 13.90 -1.65 15.71
N LEU A 250 13.53 -1.97 14.47
CA LEU A 250 14.16 -1.37 13.29
C LEU A 250 13.80 0.12 13.18
N LEU A 251 12.55 0.49 13.45
CA LEU A 251 12.11 1.89 13.49
C LEU A 251 12.90 2.69 14.53
N ALA A 252 13.14 2.13 15.71
CA ALA A 252 13.91 2.78 16.79
C ALA A 252 15.43 2.82 16.55
N VAL A 253 15.96 2.04 15.61
CA VAL A 253 17.37 2.10 15.22
C VAL A 253 17.59 3.11 14.09
N GLU A 254 16.60 3.27 13.21
CA GLU A 254 16.69 4.15 12.04
C GLU A 254 16.29 5.61 12.36
N GLY A 255 15.35 5.82 13.29
CA GLY A 255 14.91 7.14 13.75
C GLY A 255 15.48 7.49 15.12
#